data_AF-B8KJG3-F1
#
_entry.id   AF-B8KJG3-F1
#
_cell.length_a   1.000
_cell.length_b   1.000
_cell.length_c   1.000
_cell.angle_alpha   90.00
_cell.angle_beta   90.00
_cell.angle_gamma   90.00
#
_symmetry.space_group_name_H-M   'P 1'
#
loop_
_entity.id
_entity.type
_entity.pdbx_description
1 polymer ?
#
loop_
_entity_poly.entity_id
_entity_poly.type
_entity_poly.pdbx_seq_one_letter_code
_entity_poly.pdbx_strand_id
1 'polypeptide(L)'
;MDVVLNIIGILGLGALIIAAWVFASAAKRYVTGQDLKEEMEAMESDLSPYRHWKDRSGSDRRKNDRSSFFPLVINGIKIEHDRRVRSDRRRLA
;
A
#
# COMPACT_ATOMS: atom_id res chain seq x y z
N MET A 1 2.18 -28.81 -48.50
CA MET A 1 3.07 -28.15 -47.51
C MET A 1 2.80 -26.66 -47.45
N ASP A 2 2.61 -25.99 -48.60
CA ASP A 2 2.46 -24.53 -48.69
C ASP A 2 1.25 -23.97 -47.93
N VAL A 3 0.13 -24.70 -47.92
CA VAL A 3 -1.08 -24.30 -47.17
C VAL A 3 -0.80 -24.17 -45.67
N VAL A 4 -0.05 -25.12 -45.10
CA VAL A 4 0.30 -25.10 -43.66
C VAL A 4 1.24 -23.95 -43.36
N LEU A 5 2.22 -23.71 -44.24
CA LEU A 5 3.17 -22.61 -44.10
C LEU A 5 2.47 -21.24 -44.17
N ASN A 6 1.50 -21.09 -45.08
CA ASN A 6 0.69 -19.88 -45.19
C ASN A 6 -0.17 -19.63 -43.95
N ILE A 7 -0.80 -20.67 -43.40
CA ILE A 7 -1.61 -20.56 -42.18
C ILE A 7 -0.73 -20.10 -41.01
N ILE A 8 0.45 -20.72 -40.84
CA ILE A 8 1.40 -20.33 -39.79
C ILE A 8 1.88 -18.89 -40.00
N GLY A 9 2.15 -18.49 -41.24
CA GLY A 9 2.57 -17.13 -41.57
C GLY A 9 1.51 -16.08 -41.22
N ILE A 10 0.24 -16.33 -41.56
CA ILE A 10 -0.87 -15.43 -41.24
C ILE A 10 -1.09 -15.34 -39.73
N LEU A 11 -1.07 -16.48 -39.03
CA LEU A 11 -1.20 -16.51 -37.57
C LEU A 11 -0.05 -15.79 -36.87
N GLY A 12 1.18 -15.99 -37.34
CA GLY A 12 2.37 -15.30 -36.81
C GLY A 12 2.30 -13.78 -37.02
N LEU A 13 1.92 -13.34 -38.22
CA LEU A 13 1.75 -11.92 -38.52
C LEU A 13 0.63 -11.29 -37.67
N GLY A 14 -0.51 -11.98 -37.53
CA GLY A 14 -1.61 -11.54 -36.68
C GLY A 14 -1.19 -11.40 -35.21
N ALA A 15 -0.47 -12.38 -34.68
CA ALA A 15 0.07 -12.33 -33.32
C ALA A 15 1.03 -11.15 -33.13
N LEU A 16 1.89 -10.86 -34.12
CA LEU A 16 2.83 -9.74 -34.06
C LEU A 16 2.10 -8.39 -34.05
N ILE A 17 1.07 -8.23 -34.87
CA ILE A 17 0.23 -7.01 -34.91
C ILE A 17 -0.46 -6.79 -33.55
N ILE A 18 -1.04 -7.85 -32.98
CA ILE A 18 -1.70 -7.78 -31.67
C ILE A 18 -0.69 -7.39 -30.58
N ALA A 19 0.48 -8.01 -30.56
CA ALA A 19 1.53 -7.71 -29.59
C ALA A 19 2.00 -6.24 -29.68
N ALA A 20 2.22 -5.74 -30.90
CA ALA A 20 2.60 -4.36 -31.14
C ALA A 20 1.51 -3.38 -30.66
N TRP A 21 0.23 -3.70 -30.91
CA TRP A 21 -0.89 -2.89 -30.48
C TRP A 21 -1.02 -2.83 -28.95
N VAL A 22 -0.91 -3.98 -28.27
CA VAL A 22 -0.93 -4.04 -26.79
C VAL A 22 0.22 -3.22 -26.22
N PHE A 23 1.44 -3.38 -26.74
CA PHE A 23 2.59 -2.63 -26.28
C PHE A 23 2.42 -1.12 -26.48
N ALA A 24 1.96 -0.69 -27.65
CA ALA A 24 1.67 0.72 -27.92
C ALA A 24 0.56 1.28 -27.01
N SER A 25 -0.48 0.49 -26.73
CA SER A 25 -1.56 0.89 -25.82
C SER A 25 -1.08 1.07 -24.38
N ALA A 26 -0.22 0.15 -23.89
CA ALA A 26 0.37 0.23 -22.56
C ALA A 26 1.34 1.41 -22.46
N ALA A 27 2.21 1.59 -23.46
CA ALA A 27 3.12 2.74 -23.52
C ALA A 27 2.34 4.06 -23.55
N LYS A 28 1.24 4.14 -24.32
CA LYS A 28 0.37 5.31 -24.34
C LYS A 28 -0.22 5.59 -22.96
N ARG A 29 -0.79 4.59 -22.28
CA ARG A 29 -1.35 4.74 -20.92
C ARG A 29 -0.31 5.21 -19.90
N TYR A 30 0.90 4.67 -19.98
CA TYR A 30 2.01 5.06 -19.12
C TYR A 30 2.43 6.52 -19.36
N VAL A 31 2.56 6.94 -20.63
CA VAL A 31 2.94 8.31 -20.99
C VAL A 31 1.84 9.32 -20.67
N THR A 32 0.56 8.97 -20.87
CA THR A 32 -0.57 9.86 -20.58
C THR A 32 -0.92 9.91 -19.10
N GLY A 33 -0.34 9.03 -18.27
CA GLY A 33 -0.69 8.91 -16.86
C GLY A 33 -2.14 8.52 -16.61
N GLN A 34 -2.80 7.87 -17.60
CA GLN A 34 -4.20 7.48 -17.50
C GLN A 34 -4.44 6.50 -16.35
N ASP A 35 -3.52 5.59 -16.09
CA ASP A 35 -3.61 4.63 -14.99
C ASP A 35 -3.63 5.32 -13.62
N LEU A 36 -2.86 6.41 -13.48
CA LEU A 36 -2.79 7.21 -12.24
C LEU A 36 -4.10 7.97 -12.00
N LYS A 37 -4.74 8.42 -13.09
CA LYS A 37 -6.04 9.09 -13.05
C LYS A 37 -7.17 8.11 -12.70
N GLU A 38 -7.11 6.91 -13.26
CA GLU A 38 -8.06 5.81 -12.99
C GLU A 38 -7.91 5.29 -11.54
N GLU A 39 -6.69 5.19 -11.02
CA GLU A 39 -6.43 4.87 -9.60
C GLU A 39 -6.96 5.95 -8.66
N MET A 40 -6.77 7.24 -8.98
CA MET A 40 -7.29 8.35 -8.17
C MET A 40 -8.82 8.35 -8.14
N GLU A 41 -9.48 8.15 -9.28
CA GLU A 41 -10.94 8.04 -9.36
C GLU A 41 -11.45 6.81 -8.58
N ALA A 42 -10.74 5.68 -8.63
CA ALA A 42 -11.06 4.50 -7.81
C ALA A 42 -10.88 4.76 -6.31
N MET A 43 -9.90 5.58 -5.92
CA MET A 43 -9.66 5.97 -4.52
C MET A 43 -10.76 6.87 -3.95
N GLU A 44 -11.32 7.77 -4.77
CA GLU A 44 -12.45 8.64 -4.42
C GLU A 44 -13.82 7.94 -4.48
N SER A 45 -13.90 6.75 -5.08
CA SER A 45 -15.16 6.01 -5.19
C SER A 45 -15.74 5.62 -3.82
N ASP A 46 -17.08 5.59 -3.72
CA ASP A 46 -17.80 5.24 -2.49
C ASP A 46 -17.49 3.81 -1.97
N LEU A 47 -16.97 2.94 -2.83
CA LEU A 47 -16.58 1.56 -2.56
C LEU A 47 -15.07 1.41 -2.25
N SER A 48 -14.33 2.51 -2.19
CA SER A 48 -12.89 2.52 -1.92
C SER A 48 -12.57 1.91 -0.54
N PRO A 49 -11.73 0.86 -0.46
CA PRO A 49 -11.27 0.32 0.82
C PRO A 49 -10.42 1.33 1.62
N TYR A 50 -9.99 2.42 0.99
CA TYR A 50 -9.22 3.50 1.61
C TYR A 50 -10.08 4.60 2.23
N ARG A 51 -11.41 4.58 2.06
CA ARG A 51 -12.33 5.59 2.61
C ARG A 51 -12.26 5.71 4.14
N HIS A 52 -11.82 4.65 4.82
CA HIS A 52 -11.65 4.62 6.28
C HIS A 52 -10.21 4.88 6.74
N TRP A 53 -9.32 5.28 5.84
CA TRP A 53 -7.96 5.64 6.23
C TRP A 53 -7.99 6.93 7.04
N LYS A 54 -7.89 6.79 8.35
CA LYS A 54 -7.78 7.92 9.25
C LYS A 54 -6.34 8.41 9.24
N ASP A 55 -6.14 9.68 8.90
CA ASP A 55 -4.82 10.29 8.98
C ASP A 55 -4.24 10.14 10.38
N ARG A 56 -3.01 9.63 10.44
CA ARG A 56 -2.29 9.44 11.69
C ARG A 56 -1.89 10.83 12.21
N SER A 57 -2.67 11.34 13.16
CA SER A 57 -2.33 12.53 13.92
C SER A 57 -0.98 12.35 14.62
N GLY A 58 -0.09 13.34 14.51
CA GLY A 58 1.17 13.38 15.27
C GLY A 58 0.98 13.35 16.79
N SER A 59 -0.24 13.63 17.29
CA SER A 59 -0.59 13.52 18.71
C SER A 59 -0.85 12.07 19.16
N ASP A 60 -1.13 11.17 18.23
CA ASP A 60 -1.52 9.77 18.53
C ASP A 60 -0.32 8.95 19.05
N ARG A 61 0.91 9.36 18.71
CA ARG A 61 2.15 8.75 19.23
C ARG A 61 2.74 9.43 20.47
N ARG A 62 2.22 10.60 20.88
CA ARG A 62 2.90 11.49 21.83
C ARG A 62 2.15 11.76 23.14
N LYS A 63 0.97 11.19 23.36
CA LYS A 63 0.34 11.25 24.69
C LYS A 63 0.89 10.16 25.61
N ASN A 64 2.17 10.32 25.98
CA ASN A 64 2.75 9.68 27.16
C ASN A 64 2.43 10.53 28.41
N ASP A 65 1.20 11.04 28.50
CA ASP A 65 0.77 12.02 29.50
C ASP A 65 0.32 11.36 30.80
N ARG A 66 0.31 10.02 30.83
CA ARG A 66 0.17 9.25 32.06
C ARG A 66 1.54 8.85 32.54
N SER A 67 2.11 9.69 33.40
CA SER A 67 3.13 9.23 34.34
C SER A 67 2.58 7.99 35.03
N SER A 68 3.23 6.84 34.83
CA SER A 68 2.80 5.59 35.45
C SER A 68 3.21 5.65 36.92
N PHE A 69 2.25 6.01 37.77
CA PHE A 69 2.44 5.97 39.21
C PHE A 69 2.18 4.54 39.68
N PHE A 70 3.18 3.98 40.37
CA PHE A 70 3.07 2.70 41.04
C PHE A 70 2.78 2.93 42.53
N PRO A 71 2.09 2.00 43.22
CA PRO A 71 1.59 0.71 42.73
C PRO A 71 0.34 0.84 41.84
N LEU A 72 0.19 -0.06 40.87
CA LEU A 72 -0.97 -0.10 39.97
C LEU A 72 -1.55 -1.50 39.85
N VAL A 73 -2.87 -1.59 39.72
CA VAL A 73 -3.60 -2.87 39.61
C VAL A 73 -4.04 -3.05 38.16
N ILE A 74 -3.55 -4.10 37.51
CA ILE A 74 -3.95 -4.50 36.15
C ILE A 74 -4.48 -5.93 36.23
N ASN A 75 -5.71 -6.14 35.78
CA ASN A 75 -6.35 -7.48 35.77
C ASN A 75 -6.28 -8.19 37.13
N GLY A 76 -6.45 -7.46 38.24
CA GLY A 76 -6.37 -7.99 39.61
C GLY A 76 -4.97 -8.28 40.14
N ILE A 77 -3.93 -8.07 39.32
CA ILE A 77 -2.53 -8.24 39.71
C ILE A 77 -1.99 -6.89 40.19
N LYS A 78 -1.48 -6.85 41.42
CA LYS A 78 -0.81 -5.67 41.98
C LYS A 78 0.62 -5.61 41.46
N ILE A 79 0.92 -4.58 40.67
CA ILE A 79 2.27 -4.28 40.21
C ILE A 79 2.82 -3.18 41.10
N GLU A 80 3.81 -3.52 41.92
CA GLU A 80 4.30 -2.61 42.95
C GLU A 80 5.28 -1.58 42.41
N HIS A 81 6.13 -1.94 41.44
CA HIS A 81 7.21 -1.09 40.93
C HIS A 81 7.30 -1.21 39.39
N ASP A 82 7.86 -0.18 38.75
CA ASP A 82 8.19 -0.28 37.33
C ASP A 82 9.31 -1.29 37.11
N ARG A 83 9.14 -2.18 36.12
CA ARG A 83 10.16 -3.13 35.68
C ARG A 83 11.14 -2.52 34.66
N ARG A 84 10.93 -1.28 34.23
CA ARG A 84 11.83 -0.55 33.34
C ARG A 84 13.06 -0.08 34.13
N VAL A 85 14.09 -0.92 34.20
CA VAL A 85 15.37 -0.61 34.88
C VAL A 85 16.17 0.49 34.14
N ARG A 86 15.85 0.78 32.88
CA ARG A 86 16.54 1.82 32.11
C ARG A 86 15.67 3.06 32.00
N SER A 87 16.27 4.22 32.27
CA SER A 87 15.75 5.50 31.81
C SER A 87 15.41 5.40 30.32
N ASP A 88 14.33 6.05 29.92
CA ASP A 88 13.92 6.11 28.52
C ASP A 88 15.14 6.42 27.64
N ARG A 89 15.49 5.54 26.70
CA ARG A 89 16.68 5.72 25.84
C ARG A 89 16.61 7.02 25.03
N ARG A 90 15.43 7.64 24.93
CA ARG A 90 15.21 8.93 24.29
C ARG A 90 15.61 10.14 25.13
N ARG A 91 15.91 9.96 26.43
CA ARG A 91 16.47 11.03 27.28
C ARG A 91 18.00 11.09 27.25
N LEU A 92 18.64 10.20 26.50
CA LEU A 92 20.10 10.14 26.31
C LEU A 92 20.53 10.70 24.94
N ALA A 93 19.65 11.43 24.26
CA ALA A 93 19.91 12.11 22.98
C ALA A 93 19.82 13.62 23.15
#